data_AF-A0A8J8SWY0-F1
#
_entry.id   AF-A0A8J8SWY0-F1
#
_cell.length_a   1.000
_cell.length_b   1.000
_cell.length_c   1.000
_cell.angle_alpha   90.00
_cell.angle_beta   90.00
_cell.angle_gamma   90.00
#
_symmetry.space_group_name_H-M   'P 1'
#
loop_
_entity.id
_entity.type
_entity.pdbx_description
1 polymer ?
#
loop_
_entity_poly.entity_id
_entity_poly.type
_entity_poly.pdbx_seq_one_letter_code
_entity_poly.pdbx_strand_id
1 'polypeptide(L)'
;MDYLIKHIMQSEDQHRFTLEFKDRTLEKQFTNEVYKQDMIMARTIFILLLILASLVGVSQAILYHAGRVQLTGFITSVGLLGFGAVQNFIHLRLTYTYKRAAELYPPIQTFVMMIVGLEITMIVNSEASEMEGFGGIVAICTSLSIMFHKEFEYFLCMMLVVVYFIARSFTWFTDKMRYGRFIIIIILIFFFLHIVKRSYSRQSRQKFLSKQKQERLVQLFQNLIKLYHD
;
A
#
# COMPACT_ATOMS: atom_id res chain seq x y z
N MET A 1 -3.50 -36.39 23.78
CA MET A 1 -3.81 -35.73 22.50
C MET A 1 -4.31 -34.30 22.70
N ASP A 2 -5.28 -34.06 23.58
CA ASP A 2 -5.89 -32.73 23.79
C ASP A 2 -4.90 -31.62 24.13
N TYR A 3 -3.86 -31.91 24.94
CA TYR A 3 -2.82 -30.91 25.24
C TYR A 3 -2.05 -30.49 23.97
N LEU A 4 -1.70 -31.45 23.11
CA LEU A 4 -0.96 -31.20 21.87
C LEU A 4 -1.81 -30.45 20.84
N ILE A 5 -3.08 -30.85 20.68
CA ILE A 5 -4.05 -30.19 19.80
C ILE A 5 -4.30 -28.76 20.28
N LYS A 6 -4.45 -28.54 21.59
CA LYS A 6 -4.65 -27.23 22.19
C LYS A 6 -3.41 -26.33 22.04
N HIS A 7 -2.20 -26.89 22.10
CA HIS A 7 -0.96 -26.14 21.86
C HIS A 7 -0.76 -25.79 20.38
N ILE A 8 -1.11 -26.70 19.47
CA ILE A 8 -1.11 -26.44 18.03
C ILE A 8 -2.15 -25.35 17.70
N MET A 9 -3.34 -25.39 18.30
CA MET A 9 -4.36 -24.36 18.12
C MET A 9 -3.97 -23.00 18.72
N GLN A 10 -3.28 -22.99 19.87
CA GLN A 10 -2.74 -21.75 20.47
C GLN A 10 -1.63 -21.11 19.62
N SER A 11 -0.89 -21.88 18.81
CA SER A 11 0.12 -21.33 17.89
C SER A 11 -0.49 -20.54 16.73
N GLU A 12 -1.77 -20.78 16.42
CA GLU A 12 -2.54 -20.10 15.36
C GLU A 12 -3.23 -18.83 15.86
N ASP A 13 -3.18 -18.55 17.18
CA ASP A 13 -3.77 -17.35 17.76
C ASP A 13 -3.11 -16.08 17.19
N GLN A 14 -3.94 -15.10 16.85
CA GLN A 14 -3.50 -13.81 16.34
C GLN A 14 -3.75 -12.69 17.35
N HIS A 15 -2.89 -11.67 17.32
CA HIS A 15 -3.16 -10.41 18.00
C HIS A 15 -4.37 -9.72 17.34
N ARG A 16 -5.36 -9.28 18.15
CA ARG A 16 -6.59 -8.68 17.62
C ARG A 16 -6.33 -7.43 16.77
N PHE A 17 -5.34 -6.62 17.14
CA PHE A 17 -5.04 -5.34 16.49
C PHE A 17 -4.02 -5.46 15.36
N THR A 18 -2.89 -6.13 15.59
CA THR A 18 -1.82 -6.26 14.59
C THR A 18 -2.07 -7.38 13.58
N LEU A 19 -2.96 -8.32 13.89
CA LEU A 19 -3.22 -9.58 13.17
C LEU A 19 -2.01 -10.52 13.07
N GLU A 20 -0.89 -10.18 13.70
CA GLU A 20 0.31 -11.01 13.77
C GLU A 20 0.01 -12.30 14.54
N PHE A 21 0.58 -13.41 14.09
CA PHE A 21 0.57 -14.65 14.82
C PHE A 21 1.38 -14.50 16.11
N LYS A 22 0.85 -15.03 17.22
CA LYS A 22 1.57 -15.03 18.50
C LYS A 22 2.85 -15.87 18.42
N ASP A 23 2.85 -16.92 17.59
CA ASP A 23 4.04 -17.71 17.28
C ASP A 23 4.96 -16.96 16.30
N ARG A 24 6.14 -16.56 16.78
CA ARG A 24 7.16 -15.84 15.99
C ARG A 24 7.71 -16.66 14.82
N THR A 25 7.77 -17.98 14.96
CA THR A 25 8.25 -18.88 13.92
C THR A 25 7.24 -18.94 12.78
N LEU A 26 5.95 -19.01 13.11
CA LEU A 26 4.85 -18.97 12.15
C LEU A 26 4.77 -17.61 11.43
N GLU A 27 4.89 -16.50 12.18
CA GLU A 27 4.92 -15.16 11.59
C GLU A 27 6.09 -15.01 10.63
N LYS A 28 7.29 -15.49 10.98
CA LYS A 28 8.47 -15.43 10.09
C LYS A 28 8.26 -16.23 8.81
N GLN A 29 7.60 -17.39 8.87
CA GLN A 29 7.25 -18.18 7.69
C GLN A 29 6.25 -17.45 6.80
N PHE A 30 5.19 -16.88 7.39
CA PHE A 30 4.22 -16.06 6.69
C PHE A 30 4.89 -14.86 6.00
N THR A 31 5.71 -14.07 6.72
CA THR A 31 6.43 -12.92 6.13
C THR A 31 7.33 -13.33 4.98
N ASN A 32 7.97 -14.50 5.04
CA ASN A 32 8.82 -14.99 3.95
C ASN A 32 8.02 -15.37 2.69
N GLU A 33 6.84 -15.98 2.85
CA GLU A 33 5.96 -16.28 1.71
C GLU A 33 5.40 -14.99 1.09
N VAL A 34 4.93 -14.06 1.91
CA VAL A 34 4.36 -12.78 1.44
C VAL A 34 5.43 -11.92 0.76
N TYR A 35 6.66 -11.88 1.28
CA TYR A 35 7.77 -11.16 0.66
C TYR A 35 8.00 -11.51 -0.83
N LYS A 36 7.82 -12.79 -1.19
CA LYS A 36 7.94 -13.22 -2.60
C LYS A 36 6.80 -12.67 -3.46
N GLN A 37 5.59 -12.60 -2.92
CA GLN A 37 4.45 -11.98 -3.59
C GLN A 37 4.63 -10.47 -3.70
N ASP A 38 5.15 -9.83 -2.66
CA ASP A 38 5.39 -8.38 -2.63
C ASP A 38 6.44 -7.94 -3.62
N MET A 39 7.47 -8.75 -3.89
CA MET A 39 8.42 -8.48 -4.97
C MET A 39 7.75 -8.39 -6.34
N ILE A 40 6.79 -9.27 -6.61
CA ILE A 40 6.02 -9.26 -7.86
C ILE A 40 5.11 -8.04 -7.88
N MET A 41 4.42 -7.78 -6.77
CA MET A 41 3.49 -6.65 -6.65
C MET A 41 4.22 -5.30 -6.75
N ALA A 42 5.40 -5.15 -6.15
CA ALA A 42 6.26 -3.97 -6.24
C ALA A 42 6.63 -3.64 -7.68
N ARG A 43 7.01 -4.66 -8.46
CA ARG A 43 7.32 -4.50 -9.89
C ARG A 43 6.08 -4.09 -10.69
N THR A 44 4.93 -4.69 -10.42
CA THR A 44 3.68 -4.33 -11.10
C THR A 44 3.28 -2.89 -10.77
N ILE A 45 3.35 -2.49 -9.51
CA ILE A 45 3.07 -1.12 -9.06
C ILE A 45 4.04 -0.15 -9.72
N PHE A 46 5.34 -0.46 -9.77
CA PHE A 46 6.33 0.36 -10.47
C PHE A 46 5.95 0.61 -11.93
N ILE A 47 5.57 -0.43 -12.67
CA ILE A 47 5.17 -0.31 -14.08
C ILE A 47 3.89 0.53 -14.21
N LEU A 48 2.89 0.28 -13.37
CA LEU A 48 1.63 1.04 -13.39
C LEU A 48 1.87 2.53 -13.07
N LEU A 49 2.75 2.83 -12.12
CA LEU A 49 3.12 4.20 -11.78
C LEU A 49 3.86 4.88 -12.92
N LEU A 50 4.72 4.16 -13.64
CA LEU A 50 5.43 4.70 -14.79
C LEU A 50 4.48 5.02 -15.96
N ILE A 51 3.48 4.16 -16.18
CA ILE A 51 2.41 4.40 -17.16
C ILE A 51 1.54 5.60 -16.73
N LEU A 52 1.17 5.67 -15.46
CA LEU A 52 0.38 6.80 -14.96
C LEU A 52 1.18 8.11 -15.08
N ALA A 53 2.44 8.12 -14.69
CA ALA A 53 3.32 9.27 -14.78
C ALA A 53 3.51 9.73 -16.24
N SER A 54 3.62 8.79 -17.19
CA SER A 54 3.72 9.13 -18.61
C SER A 54 2.40 9.71 -19.15
N LEU A 55 1.25 9.14 -18.78
CA LEU A 55 -0.07 9.68 -19.16
C LEU A 55 -0.29 11.09 -18.59
N VAL A 56 0.05 11.31 -17.32
CA VAL A 56 -0.02 12.64 -16.69
C VAL A 56 0.96 13.58 -17.39
N GLY A 57 2.20 13.17 -17.65
CA GLY A 57 3.19 13.97 -18.38
C GLY A 57 2.72 14.39 -19.78
N VAL A 58 2.11 13.47 -20.54
CA VAL A 58 1.52 13.77 -21.85
C VAL A 58 0.36 14.76 -21.71
N SER A 59 -0.52 14.55 -20.73
CA SER A 59 -1.64 15.49 -20.47
C SER A 59 -1.14 16.89 -20.13
N GLN A 60 -0.06 17.01 -19.35
CA GLN A 60 0.56 18.29 -19.01
C GLN A 60 1.20 18.95 -20.22
N ALA A 61 1.85 18.19 -21.11
CA ALA A 61 2.41 18.72 -22.34
C ALA A 61 1.31 19.29 -23.27
N ILE A 62 0.17 18.60 -23.38
CA ILE A 62 -0.99 19.08 -24.14
C ILE A 62 -1.51 20.39 -23.53
N LEU A 63 -1.68 20.45 -22.21
CA LEU A 63 -2.17 21.65 -21.52
C LEU A 63 -1.20 22.85 -21.65
N TYR A 64 0.10 22.58 -21.61
CA TYR A 64 1.14 23.58 -21.83
C TYR A 64 1.06 24.15 -23.27
N HIS A 65 0.99 23.28 -24.27
CA HIS A 65 0.85 23.71 -25.67
C HIS A 65 -0.49 24.42 -25.95
N ALA A 66 -1.54 24.09 -25.19
CA ALA A 66 -2.83 24.78 -25.25
C ALA A 66 -2.85 26.14 -24.51
N GLY A 67 -1.73 26.57 -23.92
CA GLY A 67 -1.63 27.83 -23.18
C GLY A 67 -2.38 27.84 -21.85
N ARG A 68 -2.79 26.67 -21.34
CA ARG A 68 -3.57 26.51 -20.10
C ARG A 68 -2.71 26.40 -18.85
N VAL A 69 -1.43 26.10 -19.00
CA VAL A 69 -0.46 25.91 -17.91
C VAL A 69 0.77 26.78 -18.16
N GLN A 70 1.23 27.50 -17.14
CA GLN A 70 2.47 28.29 -17.22
C GLN A 70 3.70 27.39 -17.32
N LEU A 71 4.75 27.85 -18.00
CA LEU A 71 6.01 27.10 -18.15
C LEU A 71 6.59 26.64 -16.80
N THR A 72 6.50 27.48 -15.78
CA THR A 72 6.93 27.15 -14.41
C THR A 72 6.14 25.96 -13.85
N GLY A 73 4.81 25.99 -13.92
CA GLY A 73 3.95 24.88 -13.48
C GLY A 73 4.17 23.58 -14.26
N PHE A 74 4.43 23.68 -15.57
CA PHE A 74 4.79 22.54 -16.41
C PHE A 74 6.13 21.92 -15.98
N ILE A 75 7.18 22.73 -15.83
CA ILE A 75 8.50 22.25 -15.41
C ILE A 75 8.43 21.62 -14.01
N THR A 76 7.72 22.25 -13.06
CA THR A 76 7.59 21.73 -11.70
C THR A 76 6.83 20.39 -11.67
N SER A 77 5.72 20.27 -12.40
CA SER A 77 4.94 19.03 -12.43
C SER A 77 5.72 17.87 -13.09
N VAL A 78 6.37 18.11 -14.22
CA VAL A 78 7.23 17.11 -14.88
C VAL A 78 8.44 16.75 -14.01
N GLY A 79 9.05 17.72 -13.34
CA GLY A 79 10.15 17.50 -12.39
C GLY A 79 9.75 16.62 -11.22
N LEU A 80 8.58 16.86 -10.62
CA LEU A 80 8.03 16.04 -9.53
C LEU A 80 7.72 14.60 -9.99
N LEU A 81 7.16 14.42 -11.19
CA LEU A 81 6.94 13.09 -11.78
C LEU A 81 8.26 12.35 -12.03
N GLY A 82 9.27 13.04 -12.58
CA GLY A 82 10.60 12.49 -12.79
C GLY A 82 11.28 12.08 -11.48
N PHE A 83 11.20 12.93 -10.46
CA PHE A 83 11.70 12.60 -9.12
C PHE A 83 11.01 11.37 -8.53
N GLY A 84 9.68 11.31 -8.61
CA GLY A 84 8.90 10.16 -8.14
C GLY A 84 9.25 8.85 -8.88
N ALA A 85 9.54 8.91 -10.18
CA ALA A 85 9.96 7.74 -10.96
C ALA A 85 11.37 7.26 -10.59
N VAL A 86 12.33 8.18 -10.42
CA VAL A 86 13.71 7.85 -10.01
C VAL A 86 13.74 7.28 -8.59
N GLN A 87 13.02 7.92 -7.64
CA GLN A 87 12.92 7.42 -6.27
C GLN A 87 12.30 6.02 -6.24
N ASN A 88 11.22 5.78 -6.98
CA ASN A 88 10.61 4.45 -7.13
C ASN A 88 11.59 3.41 -7.65
N PHE A 89 12.37 3.76 -8.68
CA PHE A 89 13.36 2.85 -9.26
C PHE A 89 14.45 2.48 -8.24
N ILE A 90 14.97 3.45 -7.49
CA ILE A 90 15.97 3.21 -6.44
C ILE A 90 15.39 2.27 -5.37
N HIS A 91 14.18 2.52 -4.90
CA HIS A 91 13.54 1.68 -3.90
C HIS A 91 13.22 0.26 -4.41
N LEU A 92 12.85 0.12 -5.69
CA LEU A 92 12.69 -1.19 -6.32
C LEU A 92 14.01 -1.96 -6.35
N ARG A 93 15.14 -1.28 -6.60
CA ARG A 93 16.46 -1.92 -6.53
C ARG A 93 16.84 -2.32 -5.11
N LEU A 94 16.57 -1.46 -4.13
CA LEU A 94 16.84 -1.74 -2.72
C LEU A 94 16.00 -2.89 -2.16
N THR A 95 14.73 -3.01 -2.58
CA THR A 95 13.85 -4.14 -2.22
C THR A 95 14.41 -5.48 -2.72
N TYR A 96 15.03 -5.51 -3.91
CA TYR A 96 15.69 -6.73 -4.41
C TYR A 96 16.88 -7.18 -3.55
N THR A 97 17.62 -6.23 -2.99
CA THR A 97 18.86 -6.51 -2.24
C THR A 97 18.60 -6.74 -0.75
N TYR A 98 17.64 -6.02 -0.15
CA TYR A 98 17.46 -5.99 1.29
C TYR A 98 16.00 -6.24 1.69
N LYS A 99 15.76 -7.33 2.42
CA LYS A 99 14.42 -7.67 2.93
C LYS A 99 13.80 -6.54 3.77
N ARG A 100 14.59 -5.90 4.64
CA ARG A 100 14.13 -4.74 5.44
C ARG A 100 13.71 -3.55 4.57
N ALA A 101 14.35 -3.34 3.43
CA ALA A 101 13.97 -2.28 2.52
C ALA A 101 12.59 -2.56 1.88
N ALA A 102 12.24 -3.84 1.69
CA ALA A 102 10.90 -4.21 1.23
C ALA A 102 9.81 -3.99 2.27
N GLU A 103 10.11 -4.21 3.55
CA GLU A 103 9.17 -3.90 4.62
C GLU A 103 8.91 -2.39 4.73
N LEU A 104 9.94 -1.56 4.50
CA LEU A 104 9.84 -0.09 4.54
C LEU A 104 9.38 0.57 3.24
N TYR A 105 9.35 -0.17 2.13
CA TYR A 105 8.99 0.38 0.83
C TYR A 105 7.54 0.88 0.78
N PRO A 106 6.51 0.10 1.17
CA PRO A 106 5.12 0.54 1.13
C PRO A 106 4.85 1.84 1.88
N PRO A 107 5.31 2.05 3.14
CA PRO A 107 5.06 3.32 3.83
C PRO A 107 5.76 4.50 3.17
N ILE A 108 7.05 4.36 2.82
CA ILE A 108 7.79 5.46 2.18
C ILE A 108 7.14 5.83 0.85
N GLN A 109 6.78 4.83 0.05
CA GLN A 109 6.16 5.06 -1.26
C GLN A 109 4.78 5.70 -1.12
N THR A 110 3.99 5.30 -0.12
CA THR A 110 2.68 5.89 0.13
C THR A 110 2.80 7.39 0.42
N PHE A 111 3.76 7.81 1.25
CA PHE A 111 4.00 9.23 1.52
C PHE A 111 4.48 9.99 0.29
N VAL A 112 5.48 9.48 -0.42
CA VAL A 112 6.06 10.18 -1.58
C VAL A 112 5.00 10.38 -2.66
N MET A 113 4.24 9.34 -3.00
CA MET A 113 3.22 9.43 -4.05
C MET A 113 2.05 10.35 -3.65
N MET A 114 1.71 10.36 -2.37
CA MET A 114 0.68 11.24 -1.84
C MET A 114 1.11 12.71 -1.88
N ILE A 115 2.35 13.03 -1.48
CA ILE A 115 2.90 14.39 -1.56
C ILE A 115 2.97 14.84 -3.03
N VAL A 116 3.56 14.03 -3.90
CA VAL A 116 3.71 14.34 -5.32
C VAL A 116 2.34 14.53 -5.98
N GLY A 117 1.39 13.64 -5.72
CA GLY A 117 0.05 13.73 -6.30
C GLY A 117 -0.73 14.95 -5.80
N LEU A 118 -0.64 15.29 -4.51
CA LEU A 118 -1.31 16.46 -3.96
C LEU A 118 -0.72 17.74 -4.57
N GLU A 119 0.62 17.88 -4.60
CA GLU A 119 1.26 19.07 -5.17
C GLU A 119 0.99 19.22 -6.67
N ILE A 120 1.00 18.13 -7.45
CA ILE A 120 0.62 18.18 -8.87
C ILE A 120 -0.83 18.65 -9.02
N THR A 121 -1.75 18.14 -8.19
CA THR A 121 -3.16 18.55 -8.26
C THR A 121 -3.32 20.04 -7.95
N MET A 122 -2.60 20.55 -6.95
CA MET A 122 -2.63 21.97 -6.57
C MET A 122 -2.01 22.89 -7.64
N ILE A 123 -0.96 22.44 -8.34
CA ILE A 123 -0.28 23.22 -9.39
C ILE A 123 -1.10 23.28 -10.68
N VAL A 124 -1.78 22.19 -11.03
CA VAL A 124 -2.43 22.02 -12.34
C VAL A 124 -3.83 22.65 -12.37
N ASN A 125 -4.54 22.72 -11.24
CA ASN A 125 -5.93 23.17 -11.23
C ASN A 125 -6.29 23.88 -9.89
N SER A 126 -6.45 25.21 -9.92
CA SER A 126 -6.91 25.96 -8.75
C SER A 126 -8.43 25.97 -8.56
N GLU A 127 -9.21 25.58 -9.59
CA GLU A 127 -10.67 25.77 -9.57
C GLU A 127 -11.53 24.57 -10.04
N ALA A 128 -11.03 23.65 -10.88
CA ALA A 128 -11.93 22.78 -11.66
C ALA A 128 -11.78 21.25 -11.53
N SER A 129 -10.80 20.68 -10.83
CA SER A 129 -10.80 19.20 -10.61
C SER A 129 -10.15 18.72 -9.31
N GLU A 130 -10.51 19.38 -8.21
CA GLU A 130 -10.11 19.02 -6.83
C GLU A 130 -10.37 17.53 -6.51
N MET A 131 -11.43 16.92 -7.06
CA MET A 131 -11.78 15.51 -6.86
C MET A 131 -11.07 14.52 -7.80
N GLU A 132 -10.76 14.92 -9.03
CA GLU A 132 -10.22 13.98 -10.04
C GLU A 132 -8.74 13.67 -9.78
N GLY A 133 -7.95 14.69 -9.40
CA GLY A 133 -6.57 14.49 -8.95
C GLY A 133 -6.49 13.66 -7.66
N PHE A 134 -7.47 13.82 -6.77
CA PHE A 134 -7.56 13.04 -5.54
C PHE A 134 -7.90 11.56 -5.80
N GLY A 135 -8.74 11.25 -6.79
CA GLY A 135 -9.05 9.88 -7.19
C GLY A 135 -7.81 9.07 -7.61
N GLY A 136 -6.88 9.71 -8.34
CA GLY A 136 -5.61 9.09 -8.72
C GLY A 136 -4.72 8.77 -7.51
N ILE A 137 -4.64 9.68 -6.53
CA ILE A 137 -3.88 9.48 -5.30
C ILE A 137 -4.46 8.33 -4.48
N VAL A 138 -5.79 8.28 -4.34
CA VAL A 138 -6.50 7.22 -3.60
C VAL A 138 -6.28 5.86 -4.25
N ALA A 139 -6.33 5.77 -5.58
CA ALA A 139 -6.09 4.51 -6.30
C ALA A 139 -4.67 3.97 -6.02
N ILE A 140 -3.67 4.84 -6.07
CA ILE A 140 -2.27 4.49 -5.79
C ILE A 140 -2.09 4.07 -4.31
N CYS A 141 -2.64 4.85 -3.38
CA CYS A 141 -2.61 4.51 -1.95
C CYS A 141 -3.30 3.17 -1.67
N THR A 142 -4.37 2.84 -2.40
CA THR A 142 -5.05 1.55 -2.31
C THR A 142 -4.14 0.41 -2.77
N SER A 143 -3.46 0.55 -3.90
CA SER A 143 -2.54 -0.49 -4.40
C SER A 143 -1.35 -0.70 -3.46
N LEU A 144 -0.81 0.38 -2.88
CA LEU A 144 0.30 0.30 -1.91
C LEU A 144 -0.16 -0.24 -0.54
N SER A 145 -1.42 -0.01 -0.15
CA SER A 145 -1.97 -0.51 1.12
C SER A 145 -1.93 -2.03 1.25
N ILE A 146 -2.03 -2.74 0.13
CA ILE A 146 -2.05 -4.21 0.08
C ILE A 146 -0.69 -4.80 0.44
N MET A 147 0.41 -4.08 0.16
CA MET A 147 1.77 -4.51 0.46
C MET A 147 2.17 -4.31 1.93
N PHE A 148 1.34 -3.68 2.76
CA PHE A 148 1.67 -3.50 4.18
C PHE A 148 1.47 -4.80 4.96
N HIS A 149 2.59 -5.43 5.32
CA HIS A 149 2.59 -6.61 6.19
C HIS A 149 1.99 -6.36 7.57
N LYS A 150 2.27 -5.19 8.16
CA LYS A 150 1.88 -4.85 9.52
C LYS A 150 0.72 -3.86 9.54
N GLU A 151 -0.38 -4.25 10.18
CA GLU A 151 -1.58 -3.42 10.32
C GLU A 151 -1.31 -2.11 11.09
N PHE A 152 -0.48 -2.19 12.13
CA PHE A 152 -0.20 -1.03 12.98
C PHE A 152 0.62 0.04 12.22
N GLU A 153 1.65 -0.37 11.49
CA GLU A 153 2.47 0.54 10.68
C GLU A 153 1.63 1.19 9.57
N TYR A 154 0.74 0.41 8.94
CA TYR A 154 -0.21 0.94 7.97
C TYR A 154 -1.15 1.99 8.58
N PHE A 155 -1.73 1.70 9.75
CA PHE A 155 -2.61 2.63 10.45
C PHE A 155 -1.90 3.94 10.80
N LEU A 156 -0.68 3.86 11.34
CA LEU A 156 0.14 5.05 11.62
C LEU A 156 0.47 5.84 10.36
N CYS A 157 0.85 5.16 9.28
CA CYS A 157 1.11 5.79 7.98
C CYS A 157 -0.12 6.55 7.50
N MET A 158 -1.30 5.94 7.58
CA MET A 158 -2.56 6.57 7.17
C MET A 158 -2.95 7.76 8.05
N MET A 159 -2.73 7.68 9.37
CA MET A 159 -2.95 8.84 10.25
C MET A 159 -2.05 10.03 9.87
N LEU A 160 -0.77 9.78 9.64
CA LEU A 160 0.19 10.83 9.26
C LEU A 160 -0.16 11.45 7.90
N VAL A 161 -0.57 10.62 6.93
CA VAL A 161 -1.08 11.05 5.61
C VAL A 161 -2.32 11.94 5.79
N VAL A 162 -3.28 11.55 6.61
CA VAL A 162 -4.47 12.38 6.88
C VAL A 162 -4.10 13.72 7.53
N VAL A 163 -3.19 13.72 8.52
CA VAL A 163 -2.72 14.94 9.18
C VAL A 163 -2.03 15.87 8.18
N TYR A 164 -1.18 15.33 7.30
CA TYR A 164 -0.55 16.12 6.25
C TYR A 164 -1.58 16.71 5.28
N PHE A 165 -2.57 15.93 4.84
CA PHE A 165 -3.66 16.44 3.99
C PHE A 165 -4.39 17.60 4.68
N ILE A 166 -4.76 17.45 5.95
CA ILE A 166 -5.48 18.48 6.71
C ILE A 166 -4.66 19.78 6.78
N ALA A 167 -3.38 19.67 7.15
CA ALA A 167 -2.50 20.82 7.28
C ALA A 167 -2.24 21.51 5.94
N ARG A 168 -1.94 20.74 4.88
CA ARG A 168 -1.55 21.28 3.57
C ARG A 168 -2.72 21.85 2.79
N SER A 169 -3.90 21.24 2.89
CA SER A 169 -5.11 21.70 2.20
C SER A 169 -5.78 22.90 2.87
N PHE A 170 -5.43 23.23 4.12
CA PHE A 170 -6.04 24.35 4.85
C PHE A 170 -5.89 25.70 4.12
N THR A 171 -4.74 25.94 3.48
CA THR A 171 -4.49 27.18 2.72
C THR A 171 -4.96 27.09 1.27
N TRP A 172 -5.43 25.93 0.82
CA TRP A 172 -5.83 25.72 -0.56
C TRP A 172 -7.27 26.13 -0.82
N PHE A 173 -8.16 25.85 0.14
CA PHE A 173 -9.58 26.16 0.03
C PHE A 173 -9.89 27.55 0.56
N THR A 174 -10.49 28.39 -0.28
CA THR A 174 -11.00 29.71 0.12
C THR A 174 -12.31 29.63 0.92
N ASP A 175 -13.14 28.62 0.61
CA ASP A 175 -14.42 28.37 1.29
C ASP A 175 -14.29 27.27 2.36
N LYS A 176 -14.60 27.63 3.61
CA LYS A 176 -14.57 26.73 4.77
C LYS A 176 -15.52 25.54 4.64
N MET A 177 -16.66 25.69 3.94
CA MET A 177 -17.61 24.59 3.73
C MET A 177 -17.10 23.58 2.72
N ARG A 178 -16.37 24.02 1.67
CA ARG A 178 -15.70 23.12 0.72
C ARG A 178 -14.59 22.35 1.39
N TYR A 179 -13.77 23.03 2.19
CA TYR A 179 -12.73 22.42 3.01
C TYR A 179 -13.31 21.33 3.93
N GLY A 180 -14.35 21.65 4.71
CA GLY A 180 -14.96 20.68 5.62
C GLY A 180 -15.47 19.41 4.92
N ARG A 181 -16.14 19.56 3.77
CA ARG A 181 -16.60 18.41 2.97
C ARG A 181 -15.44 17.58 2.43
N PHE A 182 -14.39 18.22 1.91
CA PHE A 182 -13.20 17.54 1.41
C PHE A 182 -12.53 16.70 2.50
N ILE A 183 -12.33 17.26 3.69
CA ILE A 183 -11.70 16.55 4.81
C ILE A 183 -12.54 15.36 5.27
N ILE A 184 -13.87 15.51 5.36
CA ILE A 184 -14.76 14.40 5.72
C ILE A 184 -14.64 13.26 4.69
N ILE A 185 -14.65 13.58 3.40
CA ILE A 185 -14.51 12.59 2.31
C ILE A 185 -13.17 11.86 2.42
N ILE A 186 -12.07 12.60 2.67
CA ILE A 186 -10.74 12.03 2.89
C ILE A 186 -10.77 11.03 4.04
N ILE A 187 -11.26 11.45 5.21
CA ILE A 187 -11.30 10.60 6.41
C ILE A 187 -12.10 9.32 6.14
N LEU A 188 -13.26 9.45 5.48
CA LEU A 188 -14.10 8.30 5.12
C LEU A 188 -13.39 7.34 4.17
N ILE A 189 -12.69 7.84 3.15
CA ILE A 189 -11.93 7.02 2.21
C ILE A 189 -10.80 6.29 2.93
N PHE A 190 -10.01 6.98 3.76
CA PHE A 190 -8.92 6.34 4.51
C PHE A 190 -9.44 5.30 5.51
N PHE A 191 -10.57 5.57 6.16
CA PHE A 191 -11.24 4.61 7.04
C PHE A 191 -11.73 3.38 6.27
N PHE A 192 -12.34 3.57 5.10
CA PHE A 192 -12.77 2.49 4.22
C PHE A 192 -11.58 1.64 3.75
N LEU A 193 -10.49 2.28 3.29
CA LEU A 193 -9.26 1.59 2.91
C LEU A 193 -8.67 0.77 4.07
N HIS A 194 -8.73 1.29 5.29
CA HIS A 194 -8.31 0.53 6.47
C HIS A 194 -9.15 -0.74 6.69
N ILE A 195 -10.47 -0.66 6.54
CA ILE A 195 -11.35 -1.83 6.65
C ILE A 195 -11.05 -2.86 5.55
N VAL A 196 -10.93 -2.41 4.30
CA VAL A 196 -10.64 -3.28 3.15
C VAL A 196 -9.30 -3.98 3.34
N LYS A 197 -8.25 -3.24 3.69
CA LYS A 197 -6.91 -3.77 3.95
C LYS A 197 -6.91 -4.81 5.06
N ARG A 198 -7.62 -4.51 6.17
CA ARG A 198 -7.74 -5.44 7.30
C ARG A 198 -8.47 -6.72 6.93
N SER A 199 -9.52 -6.63 6.09
CA SER A 199 -10.24 -7.78 5.57
C SER A 199 -9.34 -8.65 4.69
N TYR A 200 -8.60 -8.01 3.78
CA TYR A 200 -7.64 -8.69 2.90
C TYR A 200 -6.54 -9.41 3.70
N SER A 201 -5.98 -8.74 4.70
CA SER A 201 -4.94 -9.30 5.59
C SER A 201 -5.44 -10.53 6.35
N ARG A 202 -6.66 -10.50 6.88
CA ARG A 202 -7.30 -11.67 7.50
C ARG A 202 -7.45 -12.83 6.51
N GLN A 203 -7.93 -12.56 5.31
CA GLN A 203 -8.10 -13.59 4.29
C GLN A 203 -6.76 -14.20 3.86
N SER A 204 -5.72 -13.38 3.68
CA SER A 204 -4.38 -13.84 3.33
C SER A 204 -3.80 -14.77 4.42
N ARG A 205 -3.93 -14.37 5.69
CA ARG A 205 -3.49 -15.18 6.83
C ARG A 205 -4.27 -16.50 6.95
N GLN A 206 -5.57 -16.49 6.68
CA GLN A 206 -6.38 -17.72 6.66
C GLN A 206 -5.97 -18.67 5.54
N LYS A 207 -5.70 -18.16 4.33
CA LYS A 207 -5.21 -18.95 3.19
C LYS A 207 -3.85 -19.58 3.50
N PHE A 208 -2.97 -18.84 4.16
CA PHE A 208 -1.68 -19.36 4.63
C PHE A 208 -1.86 -20.54 5.59
N LEU A 209 -2.70 -20.37 6.63
CA LEU A 209 -3.00 -21.44 7.58
C LEU A 209 -3.62 -22.67 6.90
N SER A 210 -4.59 -22.49 5.98
CA SER A 210 -5.23 -23.62 5.30
C SER A 210 -4.24 -24.40 4.44
N LYS A 211 -3.33 -23.71 3.74
CA LYS A 211 -2.28 -24.34 2.92
C LYS A 211 -1.32 -25.15 3.81
N GLN A 212 -0.88 -24.58 4.93
CA GLN A 212 0.01 -25.28 5.85
C GLN A 212 -0.67 -26.51 6.49
N LYS A 213 -1.97 -26.42 6.81
CA LYS A 213 -2.76 -27.56 7.31
C LYS A 213 -2.84 -28.68 6.27
N GLN A 214 -3.09 -28.34 5.01
CA GLN A 214 -3.11 -29.32 3.91
C GLN A 214 -1.75 -30.01 3.74
N GLU A 215 -0.65 -29.26 3.74
CA GLU A 215 0.70 -29.81 3.61
C GLU A 215 1.04 -30.79 4.76
N ARG A 216 0.74 -30.42 6.01
CA ARG A 216 0.93 -31.30 7.18
C ARG A 216 0.09 -32.57 7.10
N LEU A 217 -1.16 -32.45 6.65
CA LEU A 217 -2.08 -33.58 6.50
C LEU A 217 -1.58 -34.56 5.44
N VAL A 218 -1.09 -34.07 4.30
CA VAL A 218 -0.45 -34.90 3.26
C VAL A 218 0.78 -35.61 3.79
N GLN A 219 1.66 -34.92 4.53
CA GLN A 219 2.84 -35.54 5.15
C GLN A 219 2.47 -36.64 6.15
N LEU A 220 1.44 -36.42 6.97
CA LEU A 220 0.93 -37.44 7.89
C LEU A 220 0.42 -38.66 7.15
N PHE A 221 -0.35 -38.48 6.07
CA PHE A 221 -0.79 -39.58 5.22
C PHE A 221 0.38 -40.34 4.59
N GLN A 222 1.39 -39.63 4.07
CA GLN A 222 2.59 -40.27 3.51
C GLN A 222 3.39 -41.07 4.55
N ASN A 223 3.52 -40.53 5.76
CA ASN A 223 4.19 -41.23 6.87
C ASN A 223 3.39 -42.45 7.34
N LEU A 224 2.06 -42.35 7.39
CA LEU A 224 1.19 -43.48 7.68
C LEU A 224 1.30 -44.57 6.62
N ILE A 225 1.28 -44.20 5.33
CA ILE A 225 1.46 -45.16 4.24
C ILE A 225 2.81 -45.86 4.39
N LYS A 226 3.92 -45.13 4.59
CA LYS A 226 5.24 -45.75 4.82
C LYS A 226 5.24 -46.71 6.00
N LEU A 227 4.68 -46.31 7.13
CA LEU A 227 4.65 -47.13 8.35
C LEU A 227 3.81 -48.42 8.20
N TYR A 228 2.79 -48.41 7.34
CA TYR A 228 1.94 -49.57 7.08
C TYR A 228 2.41 -50.43 5.88
N HIS A 229 3.35 -49.92 5.09
CA HIS A 229 3.86 -50.61 3.89
C HIS A 229 5.28 -51.18 4.08
N ASP A 230 6.00 -50.74 5.13
CA ASP A 230 7.17 -51.40 5.74
C ASP A 230 6.71 -52.41 6.81
#